data_AF-M0B8L8-F1
#
_entry.id   AF-M0B8L8-F1
#
_cell.length_a   1.000
_cell.length_b   1.000
_cell.length_c   1.000
_cell.angle_alpha   90.00
_cell.angle_beta   90.00
_cell.angle_gamma   90.00
#
_symmetry.space_group_name_H-M   'P 1'
#
loop_
_entity.id
_entity.type
_entity.pdbx_description
1 polymer ?
#
loop_
_entity_poly.entity_id
_entity_poly.type
_entity_poly.pdbx_seq_one_letter_code
_entity_poly.pdbx_strand_id
1 'polypeptide(L)'
;MDIGDVREVTAGDCSDLYYLDTGMYETGGYGAVYILNDDRPAIVETGIGTNHDLILDALAELDIDPADIEVVTMTHIHLDHAGGAGFLAEACPNADICIPAAGASLLADPGKLVAGTKNAVGDQWQFYVEPKPISEDRIVELEDGDAIDLGDHELRVHDAPGHAFHQVVFEDPANDAVFTGDAAGIWIPDREEIVETSPPSDFDLEQCLEDVELLAEIDPDVLLYTHFGPRYVGNDAERVLEEYATVLTEWVSAVEGTRAELDADEDVMAHFASATEKGEAWNEQKASAEAAMNVRGVIGYLDNRE
;
A
#
# COMPACT_ATOMS: atom_id res chain seq x y z
N MET A 1 17.21 -5.61 -2.19
CA MET A 1 17.07 -4.85 -3.44
C MET A 1 17.65 -3.49 -3.17
N ASP A 2 18.51 -2.96 -4.04
CA ASP A 2 19.03 -1.61 -3.82
C ASP A 2 17.97 -0.59 -4.30
N ILE A 3 17.95 0.58 -3.67
CA ILE A 3 16.99 1.64 -3.98
C ILE A 3 17.16 2.06 -5.45
N GLY A 4 16.05 2.08 -6.20
CA GLY A 4 16.02 2.42 -7.62
C GLY A 4 16.35 1.29 -8.58
N ASP A 5 16.76 0.11 -8.10
CA ASP A 5 16.93 -1.06 -8.98
C ASP A 5 15.58 -1.45 -9.59
N VAL A 6 15.50 -1.62 -10.91
CA VAL A 6 14.33 -2.22 -11.56
C VAL A 6 14.48 -3.74 -11.57
N ARG A 7 13.38 -4.44 -11.26
CA ARG A 7 13.34 -5.91 -11.30
C ARG A 7 12.09 -6.39 -11.99
N GLU A 8 12.26 -7.38 -12.85
CA GLU A 8 11.16 -8.19 -13.34
C GLU A 8 10.56 -9.00 -12.19
N VAL A 9 9.23 -9.06 -12.11
CA VAL A 9 8.52 -9.93 -11.18
C VAL A 9 8.63 -11.36 -11.70
N THR A 10 9.46 -12.14 -11.03
CA THR A 10 9.72 -13.57 -11.37
C THR A 10 8.98 -14.54 -10.44
N ALA A 11 8.06 -14.02 -9.62
CA ALA A 11 7.14 -14.81 -8.83
C ALA A 11 6.05 -15.37 -9.75
N GLY A 12 5.69 -16.64 -9.58
CA GLY A 12 4.71 -17.29 -10.44
C GLY A 12 5.13 -17.32 -11.91
N ASP A 13 4.14 -17.23 -12.79
CA ASP A 13 4.31 -17.13 -14.23
C ASP A 13 4.08 -15.68 -14.73
N CYS A 14 4.29 -14.67 -13.87
CA CYS A 14 4.08 -13.27 -14.23
C CYS A 14 4.90 -12.86 -15.46
N SER A 15 4.28 -12.09 -16.36
CA SER A 15 4.88 -11.45 -17.52
C SER A 15 4.64 -9.95 -17.51
N ASP A 16 5.51 -9.24 -18.22
CA ASP A 16 5.40 -7.80 -18.50
C ASP A 16 5.31 -6.91 -17.24
N LEU A 17 5.60 -7.48 -16.07
CA LEU A 17 5.47 -6.86 -14.77
C LEU A 17 6.85 -6.65 -14.15
N TYR A 18 7.11 -5.41 -13.78
CA TYR A 18 8.34 -4.96 -13.15
C TYR A 18 8.01 -4.24 -11.86
N TYR A 19 9.00 -4.12 -10.97
CA TYR A 19 8.90 -3.31 -9.78
C TYR A 19 10.23 -2.68 -9.42
N LEU A 20 10.17 -1.56 -8.72
CA LEU A 20 11.33 -0.86 -8.17
C LEU A 20 11.06 -0.49 -6.70
N ASP A 21 12.15 -0.28 -5.94
CA ASP A 21 12.08 0.29 -4.59
C ASP A 21 12.37 1.80 -4.66
N THR A 22 11.44 2.62 -4.19
CA THR A 22 11.59 4.09 -4.17
C THR A 22 12.45 4.58 -2.99
N GLY A 23 12.86 3.69 -2.09
CA GLY A 23 13.65 4.03 -0.90
C GLY A 23 12.83 4.75 0.16
N MET A 24 11.57 4.34 0.32
CA MET A 24 10.62 4.94 1.25
C MET A 24 11.19 4.93 2.69
N TYR A 25 11.17 6.09 3.35
CA TYR A 25 11.78 6.33 4.67
C TYR A 25 13.27 5.95 4.77
N GLU A 26 14.01 6.09 3.67
CA GLU A 26 15.43 5.68 3.57
C GLU A 26 15.63 4.19 3.94
N THR A 27 14.59 3.37 3.78
CA THR A 27 14.60 1.94 4.08
C THR A 27 14.56 1.16 2.77
N GLY A 28 15.64 0.43 2.49
CA GLY A 28 15.72 -0.41 1.29
C GLY A 28 14.65 -1.52 1.28
N GLY A 29 14.03 -1.70 0.13
CA GLY A 29 12.94 -2.63 -0.15
C GLY A 29 11.56 -2.16 0.30
N TYR A 30 11.42 -1.11 1.11
CA TYR A 30 10.16 -0.87 1.81
C TYR A 30 9.03 -0.30 0.96
N GLY A 31 9.32 0.47 -0.10
CA GLY A 31 8.29 1.08 -0.95
C GLY A 31 8.37 0.57 -2.38
N ALA A 32 7.61 -0.48 -2.69
CA ALA A 32 7.53 -1.04 -4.03
C ALA A 32 6.55 -0.23 -4.89
N VAL A 33 7.01 0.14 -6.07
CA VAL A 33 6.17 0.65 -7.16
C VAL A 33 6.27 -0.32 -8.32
N TYR A 34 5.15 -0.65 -8.93
CA TYR A 34 5.08 -1.61 -10.02
C TYR A 34 4.84 -0.92 -11.36
N ILE A 35 5.41 -1.49 -12.42
CA ILE A 35 5.24 -1.05 -13.81
C ILE A 35 4.78 -2.26 -14.60
N LEU A 36 3.60 -2.15 -15.21
CA LEU A 36 3.06 -3.14 -16.13
C LEU A 36 3.23 -2.61 -17.56
N ASN A 37 4.02 -3.32 -18.36
CA ASN A 37 4.45 -2.91 -19.70
C ASN A 37 3.69 -3.67 -20.80
N ASP A 38 2.43 -3.27 -21.00
CA ASP A 38 1.55 -3.82 -22.03
C ASP A 38 1.25 -2.77 -23.12
N ASP A 39 0.31 -3.04 -24.03
CA ASP A 39 -0.15 -2.11 -25.08
C ASP A 39 -0.54 -0.73 -24.50
N ARG A 40 -1.01 -0.69 -23.25
CA ARG A 40 -1.22 0.53 -22.47
C ARG A 40 -0.42 0.46 -21.16
N PRO A 41 0.84 0.95 -21.14
CA PRO A 41 1.68 0.87 -19.95
C PRO A 41 1.08 1.55 -18.73
N ALA A 42 1.19 0.88 -17.57
CA ALA A 42 0.61 1.32 -16.31
C ALA A 42 1.62 1.35 -15.16
N ILE A 43 1.45 2.30 -14.25
CA ILE A 43 2.15 2.34 -12.96
C ILE A 43 1.15 2.04 -11.85
N VAL A 44 1.49 1.11 -10.94
CA VAL A 44 0.71 0.82 -9.73
C VAL A 44 1.53 1.23 -8.51
N GLU A 45 0.92 2.07 -7.65
CA GLU A 45 1.54 2.78 -6.53
C GLU A 45 2.50 3.90 -6.93
N THR A 46 2.66 4.89 -6.05
CA THR A 46 3.47 6.09 -6.33
C THR A 46 4.41 6.50 -5.19
N GLY A 47 4.34 5.79 -4.07
CA GLY A 47 5.17 6.03 -2.89
C GLY A 47 4.86 7.36 -2.17
N ILE A 48 5.78 7.77 -1.29
CA ILE A 48 5.72 9.04 -0.53
C ILE A 48 6.02 10.30 -1.36
N GLY A 49 6.11 10.18 -2.68
CA GLY A 49 6.47 11.23 -3.65
C GLY A 49 7.94 11.66 -3.67
N THR A 50 8.67 11.47 -2.56
CA THR A 50 10.14 11.56 -2.56
C THR A 50 10.69 10.48 -3.50
N ASN A 51 11.76 10.81 -4.25
CA ASN A 51 12.38 9.92 -5.24
C ASN A 51 11.46 9.45 -6.39
N HIS A 52 10.38 10.16 -6.71
CA HIS A 52 9.58 9.85 -7.91
C HIS A 52 10.40 9.84 -9.22
N ASP A 53 11.52 10.58 -9.27
CA ASP A 53 12.46 10.52 -10.38
C ASP A 53 13.02 9.10 -10.62
N LEU A 54 13.12 8.24 -9.59
CA LEU A 54 13.54 6.84 -9.75
C LEU A 54 12.52 6.02 -10.55
N ILE A 55 11.23 6.36 -10.47
CA ILE A 55 10.19 5.74 -11.29
C ILE A 55 10.42 6.13 -12.76
N LEU A 56 10.78 7.39 -13.03
CA LEU A 56 11.09 7.86 -14.39
C LEU A 56 12.38 7.22 -14.93
N ASP A 57 13.40 7.05 -14.09
CA ASP A 57 14.63 6.32 -14.44
C ASP A 57 14.31 4.86 -14.77
N ALA A 58 13.38 4.23 -14.04
CA ALA A 58 12.93 2.88 -14.31
C ALA A 58 12.20 2.75 -15.65
N LEU A 59 11.31 3.70 -15.98
CA LEU A 59 10.68 3.75 -17.31
C LEU A 59 11.73 3.84 -18.41
N ALA A 60 12.77 4.67 -18.23
CA ALA A 60 13.85 4.79 -19.19
C ALA A 60 14.68 3.50 -19.34
N GLU A 61 14.89 2.74 -18.26
CA GLU A 61 15.56 1.43 -18.31
C GLU A 61 14.73 0.37 -19.06
N LEU A 62 13.40 0.47 -18.98
CA LEU A 62 12.45 -0.40 -19.69
C LEU A 62 12.14 0.07 -21.12
N ASP A 63 12.84 1.11 -21.62
CA ASP A 63 12.59 1.75 -22.92
C ASP A 63 11.14 2.27 -23.10
N ILE A 64 10.49 2.69 -22.01
CA ILE A 64 9.14 3.29 -22.00
C ILE A 64 9.26 4.83 -21.91
N ASP A 65 8.71 5.56 -22.88
CA ASP A 65 8.61 7.02 -22.78
C ASP A 65 7.54 7.38 -21.74
N PRO A 66 7.77 8.29 -20.79
CA PRO A 66 6.71 8.76 -19.87
C PRO A 66 5.46 9.27 -20.58
N ALA A 67 5.55 9.74 -21.83
CA ALA A 67 4.39 10.11 -22.63
C ALA A 67 3.58 8.91 -23.15
N ASP A 68 4.13 7.70 -23.13
CA ASP A 68 3.44 6.47 -23.52
C ASP A 68 2.75 5.79 -22.32
N ILE A 69 2.99 6.27 -21.08
CA ILE A 69 2.22 5.82 -19.91
C ILE A 69 0.78 6.29 -20.06
N GLU A 70 -0.14 5.33 -20.04
CA GLU A 70 -1.57 5.54 -20.22
C GLU A 70 -2.31 5.53 -18.87
N VAL A 71 -1.77 4.84 -17.86
CA VAL A 71 -2.43 4.69 -16.55
C VAL A 71 -1.44 4.87 -15.40
N VAL A 72 -1.83 5.64 -14.37
CA VAL A 72 -1.22 5.61 -13.04
C VAL A 72 -2.33 5.32 -12.04
N THR A 73 -2.23 4.19 -11.32
CA THR A 73 -3.23 3.75 -10.34
C THR A 73 -2.59 3.45 -8.98
N MET A 74 -3.39 3.44 -7.93
CA MET A 74 -2.96 3.19 -6.55
C MET A 74 -4.09 2.53 -5.79
N THR A 75 -3.74 1.64 -4.85
CA THR A 75 -4.74 0.88 -4.10
C THR A 75 -5.57 1.78 -3.19
N HIS A 76 -4.97 2.84 -2.67
CA HIS A 76 -5.65 3.80 -1.82
C HIS A 76 -4.92 5.14 -1.73
N ILE A 77 -5.52 6.14 -1.07
CA ILE A 77 -5.03 7.53 -1.09
C ILE A 77 -4.11 7.92 0.09
N HIS A 78 -3.66 6.99 0.92
CA HIS A 78 -2.65 7.34 1.93
C HIS A 78 -1.38 7.86 1.24
N LEU A 79 -0.69 8.81 1.87
CA LEU A 79 0.37 9.54 1.18
C LEU A 79 1.64 8.74 0.95
N ASP A 80 1.77 7.56 1.54
CA ASP A 80 2.79 6.56 1.22
C ASP A 80 2.45 5.70 0.00
N HIS A 81 1.21 5.79 -0.49
CA HIS A 81 0.73 5.16 -1.73
C HIS A 81 0.55 6.19 -2.85
N ALA A 82 -0.13 7.29 -2.55
CA ALA A 82 -0.54 8.33 -3.50
C ALA A 82 0.32 9.61 -3.44
N GLY A 83 1.37 9.66 -2.61
CA GLY A 83 2.19 10.87 -2.43
C GLY A 83 2.91 11.32 -3.70
N GLY A 84 3.26 10.38 -4.58
CA GLY A 84 3.90 10.63 -5.88
C GLY A 84 2.93 10.92 -7.02
N ALA A 85 1.63 10.68 -6.86
CA ALA A 85 0.67 10.69 -7.96
C ALA A 85 0.65 12.02 -8.73
N GLY A 86 0.67 13.16 -8.05
CA GLY A 86 0.71 14.46 -8.72
C GLY A 86 2.02 14.79 -9.45
N PHE A 87 3.14 14.19 -9.03
CA PHE A 87 4.41 14.32 -9.73
C PHE A 87 4.41 13.46 -10.99
N LEU A 88 3.91 12.23 -10.90
CA LEU A 88 3.77 11.33 -12.05
C LEU A 88 2.75 11.84 -13.06
N ALA A 89 1.66 12.46 -12.60
CA ALA A 89 0.73 13.15 -13.49
C ALA A 89 1.48 14.22 -14.32
N GLU A 90 2.28 15.09 -13.69
CA GLU A 90 3.04 16.10 -14.44
C GLU A 90 4.05 15.49 -15.42
N ALA A 91 4.74 14.41 -15.02
CA ALA A 91 5.79 13.78 -15.81
C ALA A 91 5.25 12.89 -16.95
N CYS A 92 4.08 12.28 -16.77
CA CYS A 92 3.42 11.39 -17.72
C CYS A 92 2.17 12.10 -18.28
N PRO A 93 2.30 12.96 -19.31
CA PRO A 93 1.25 13.91 -19.68
C PRO A 93 -0.03 13.28 -20.25
N ASN A 94 0.05 12.04 -20.74
CA ASN A 94 -1.08 11.33 -21.36
C ASN A 94 -1.77 10.35 -20.40
N ALA A 95 -1.21 10.12 -19.21
CA ALA A 95 -1.75 9.14 -18.28
C ALA A 95 -3.07 9.59 -17.64
N ASP A 96 -4.04 8.68 -17.59
CA ASP A 96 -5.18 8.80 -16.67
C ASP A 96 -4.72 8.43 -15.25
N ILE A 97 -5.16 9.20 -14.26
CA ILE A 97 -4.90 8.91 -12.84
C ILE A 97 -6.12 8.22 -12.26
N CYS A 98 -6.07 6.89 -12.24
CA CYS A 98 -7.17 6.04 -11.82
C CYS A 98 -7.09 5.80 -10.30
N ILE A 99 -8.14 6.13 -9.56
CA ILE A 99 -8.15 6.04 -8.09
C ILE A 99 -9.54 5.67 -7.56
N PRO A 100 -9.62 5.03 -6.39
CA PRO A 100 -10.90 4.75 -5.75
C PRO A 100 -11.75 6.01 -5.55
N ALA A 101 -13.02 5.96 -5.97
CA ALA A 101 -13.94 7.10 -5.94
C ALA A 101 -14.05 7.73 -4.53
N ALA A 102 -14.01 6.90 -3.49
CA ALA A 102 -14.10 7.31 -2.09
C ALA A 102 -13.01 8.31 -1.64
N GLY A 103 -11.86 8.34 -2.34
CA GLY A 103 -10.74 9.23 -2.05
C GLY A 103 -10.46 10.30 -3.11
N ALA A 104 -11.14 10.25 -4.26
CA ALA A 104 -10.66 10.92 -5.47
C ALA A 104 -10.52 12.44 -5.36
N SER A 105 -11.52 13.10 -4.76
CA SER A 105 -11.53 14.56 -4.57
C SER A 105 -10.35 15.09 -3.73
N LEU A 106 -9.72 14.25 -2.91
CA LEU A 106 -8.58 14.63 -2.08
C LEU A 106 -7.27 14.69 -2.89
N LEU A 107 -7.19 14.11 -4.09
CA LEU A 107 -6.01 14.29 -4.94
C LEU A 107 -6.07 15.57 -5.78
N ALA A 108 -7.27 16.09 -6.05
CA ALA A 108 -7.44 17.39 -6.69
C ALA A 108 -7.07 18.55 -5.75
N ASP A 109 -7.40 18.43 -4.46
CA ASP A 109 -6.99 19.35 -3.39
C ASP A 109 -6.47 18.57 -2.16
N PRO A 110 -5.15 18.29 -2.10
CA PRO A 110 -4.57 17.43 -1.06
C PRO A 110 -4.43 18.11 0.29
N GLY A 111 -4.90 19.36 0.48
CA GLY A 111 -4.71 20.10 1.73
C GLY A 111 -5.22 19.39 2.98
N LYS A 112 -6.38 18.72 2.90
CA LYS A 112 -6.93 17.93 4.01
C LYS A 112 -6.15 16.64 4.25
N LEU A 113 -5.81 15.93 3.18
CA LEU A 113 -5.03 14.70 3.23
C LEU A 113 -3.66 14.95 3.86
N VAL A 114 -2.94 15.97 3.41
CA VAL A 114 -1.65 16.42 3.99
C VAL A 114 -1.77 16.75 5.47
N ALA A 115 -2.82 17.45 5.88
CA ALA A 115 -3.02 17.78 7.29
C ALA A 115 -3.27 16.53 8.15
N GLY A 116 -4.07 15.58 7.63
CA GLY A 116 -4.33 14.29 8.27
C GLY A 116 -3.06 13.45 8.42
N THR A 117 -2.30 13.27 7.34
CA THR A 117 -1.04 12.51 7.34
C THR A 117 -0.04 13.13 8.30
N LYS A 118 0.18 14.45 8.29
CA LYS A 118 1.09 15.14 9.23
C LYS A 118 0.75 14.84 10.69
N ASN A 119 -0.54 14.77 11.02
CA ASN A 119 -1.00 14.45 12.36
C ASN A 119 -0.76 12.97 12.71
N ALA A 120 -0.95 12.06 11.75
CA ALA A 120 -0.74 10.63 11.94
C ALA A 120 0.75 10.27 12.13
N VAL A 121 1.59 10.72 11.19
CA VAL A 121 2.99 10.27 11.05
C VAL A 121 4.00 11.11 11.85
N GLY A 122 3.59 12.30 12.31
CA GLY A 122 4.41 13.18 13.14
C GLY A 122 5.77 13.51 12.52
N ASP A 123 6.85 13.20 13.22
CA ASP A 123 8.22 13.50 12.78
C ASP A 123 8.62 12.74 11.49
N GLN A 124 7.93 11.65 11.14
CA GLN A 124 8.18 10.97 9.86
C GLN A 124 7.79 11.83 8.65
N TRP A 125 7.02 12.92 8.83
CA TRP A 125 6.71 13.86 7.75
C TRP A 125 7.97 14.40 7.05
N GLN A 126 9.13 14.40 7.72
CA GLN A 126 10.41 14.81 7.13
C GLN A 126 10.82 13.98 5.89
N PHE A 127 10.30 12.76 5.74
CA PHE A 127 10.58 11.90 4.58
C PHE A 127 9.63 12.15 3.41
N TYR A 128 8.46 12.75 3.67
CA TYR A 128 7.46 13.04 2.64
C TYR A 128 7.83 14.32 1.88
N VAL A 129 7.45 14.35 0.61
CA VAL A 129 7.29 15.60 -0.14
C VAL A 129 5.82 16.00 -0.11
N GLU A 130 5.55 17.30 -0.11
CA GLU A 130 4.16 17.77 -0.22
C GLU A 130 3.60 17.37 -1.60
N PRO A 131 2.50 16.60 -1.66
CA PRO A 131 1.94 16.11 -2.92
C PRO A 131 1.46 17.28 -3.79
N LYS A 132 1.64 17.13 -5.10
CA LYS A 132 1.09 18.08 -6.07
C LYS A 132 -0.39 17.78 -6.31
N PRO A 133 -1.26 18.80 -6.46
CA PRO A 133 -2.64 18.61 -6.86
C PRO A 133 -2.71 18.05 -8.28
N ILE A 134 -3.71 17.20 -8.53
CA ILE A 134 -4.00 16.61 -9.83
C ILE A 134 -5.18 17.34 -10.47
N SER A 135 -5.11 17.58 -11.79
CA SER A 135 -6.23 18.22 -12.49
C SER A 135 -7.43 17.27 -12.52
N GLU A 136 -8.63 17.76 -12.19
CA GLU A 136 -9.86 16.94 -12.13
C GLU A 136 -10.15 16.21 -13.45
N ASP A 137 -9.80 16.79 -14.60
CA ASP A 137 -9.99 16.17 -15.92
C ASP A 137 -9.05 14.99 -16.20
N ARG A 138 -8.07 14.75 -15.33
CA ARG A 138 -7.16 13.60 -15.40
C ARG A 138 -7.45 12.53 -14.35
N ILE A 139 -8.37 12.80 -13.43
CA ILE A 139 -8.76 11.83 -12.40
C ILE A 139 -9.88 10.97 -12.97
N VAL A 140 -9.67 9.66 -12.94
CA VAL A 140 -10.68 8.65 -13.25
C VAL A 140 -11.05 7.95 -11.95
N GLU A 141 -12.31 8.09 -11.54
CA GLU A 141 -12.83 7.43 -10.35
C GLU A 141 -13.11 5.95 -10.65
N LEU A 142 -12.64 5.06 -9.78
CA LEU A 142 -12.84 3.62 -9.83
C LEU A 142 -13.87 3.20 -8.77
N GLU A 143 -14.78 2.31 -9.15
CA GLU A 143 -15.73 1.61 -8.28
C GLU A 143 -15.47 0.09 -8.28
N ASP A 144 -15.98 -0.62 -7.28
CA ASP A 144 -15.97 -2.09 -7.24
C ASP A 144 -16.53 -2.71 -8.53
N GLY A 145 -15.81 -3.71 -9.06
CA GLY A 145 -16.15 -4.40 -10.30
C GLY A 145 -15.82 -3.64 -11.59
N ASP A 146 -15.24 -2.44 -11.50
CA ASP A 146 -14.61 -1.80 -12.65
C ASP A 146 -13.36 -2.59 -13.09
N ALA A 147 -12.91 -2.30 -14.31
CA ALA A 147 -11.68 -2.87 -14.82
C ALA A 147 -10.93 -1.90 -15.73
N ILE A 148 -9.60 -1.85 -15.57
CA ILE A 148 -8.71 -1.04 -16.38
C ILE A 148 -8.07 -1.97 -17.43
N ASP A 149 -8.55 -1.87 -18.67
CA ASP A 149 -8.02 -2.60 -19.82
C ASP A 149 -6.62 -2.07 -20.20
N LEU A 150 -5.58 -2.92 -20.13
CA LEU A 150 -4.21 -2.58 -20.48
C LEU A 150 -3.73 -3.24 -21.79
N GLY A 151 -4.53 -4.13 -22.39
CA GLY A 151 -4.16 -4.95 -23.53
C GLY A 151 -4.34 -6.44 -23.27
N ASP A 152 -3.24 -7.17 -23.18
CA ASP A 152 -3.22 -8.57 -22.76
C ASP A 152 -3.45 -8.72 -21.24
N HIS A 153 -3.20 -7.66 -20.47
CA HIS A 153 -3.48 -7.50 -19.04
C HIS A 153 -4.70 -6.61 -18.79
N GLU A 154 -5.31 -6.79 -17.62
CA GLU A 154 -6.43 -5.98 -17.12
C GLU A 154 -6.30 -5.88 -15.60
N LEU A 155 -6.54 -4.69 -15.02
CA LEU A 155 -6.62 -4.52 -13.57
C LEU A 155 -8.09 -4.48 -13.14
N ARG A 156 -8.60 -5.59 -12.60
CA ARG A 156 -9.96 -5.67 -12.05
C ARG A 156 -9.97 -5.12 -10.64
N VAL A 157 -10.89 -4.21 -10.38
CA VAL A 157 -11.00 -3.49 -9.12
C VAL A 157 -11.93 -4.25 -8.19
N HIS A 158 -11.46 -4.54 -6.98
CA HIS A 158 -12.28 -5.08 -5.90
C HIS A 158 -12.16 -4.19 -4.67
N ASP A 159 -13.29 -3.80 -4.07
CA ASP A 159 -13.27 -3.07 -2.80
C ASP A 159 -12.59 -3.91 -1.71
N ALA A 160 -11.67 -3.29 -0.96
CA ALA A 160 -10.99 -3.91 0.18
C ALA A 160 -10.84 -2.89 1.33
N PRO A 161 -11.96 -2.45 1.94
CA PRO A 161 -12.03 -1.24 2.75
C PRO A 161 -11.53 -1.39 4.19
N GLY A 162 -11.04 -2.56 4.61
CA GLY A 162 -10.71 -2.85 6.01
C GLY A 162 -9.59 -2.00 6.59
N HIS A 163 -8.48 -1.89 5.87
CA HIS A 163 -7.37 -1.01 6.29
C HIS A 163 -7.79 0.46 6.25
N ALA A 164 -8.44 0.86 5.15
CA ALA A 164 -8.98 2.20 4.98
C ALA A 164 -10.21 2.17 4.08
N PHE A 165 -11.23 2.98 4.37
CA PHE A 165 -12.53 2.93 3.69
C PHE A 165 -12.48 3.17 2.16
N HIS A 166 -11.36 3.69 1.66
CA HIS A 166 -11.11 4.01 0.26
C HIS A 166 -10.11 3.06 -0.41
N GLN A 167 -9.77 1.94 0.22
CA GLN A 167 -8.85 0.95 -0.34
C GLN A 167 -9.56 -0.03 -1.26
N VAL A 168 -8.89 -0.31 -2.38
CA VAL A 168 -9.21 -1.38 -3.32
C VAL A 168 -7.97 -2.26 -3.53
N VAL A 169 -8.19 -3.47 -4.02
CA VAL A 169 -7.13 -4.31 -4.58
C VAL A 169 -7.31 -4.44 -6.09
N PHE A 170 -6.21 -4.67 -6.81
CA PHE A 170 -6.25 -4.89 -8.25
C PHE A 170 -5.87 -6.34 -8.56
N GLU A 171 -6.79 -7.10 -9.12
CA GLU A 171 -6.51 -8.43 -9.68
C GLU A 171 -6.02 -8.26 -11.12
N ASP A 172 -4.87 -8.87 -11.43
CA ASP A 172 -4.38 -9.10 -12.79
C ASP A 172 -4.53 -10.60 -13.13
N PRO A 173 -5.60 -10.98 -13.84
CA PRO A 173 -5.88 -12.39 -14.15
C PRO A 173 -4.86 -13.00 -15.11
N ALA A 174 -4.16 -12.20 -15.92
CA ALA A 174 -3.16 -12.73 -16.86
C ALA A 174 -1.91 -13.21 -16.12
N ASN A 175 -1.57 -12.51 -15.03
CA ASN A 175 -0.46 -12.86 -14.15
C ASN A 175 -0.84 -13.77 -12.98
N ASP A 176 -2.14 -14.06 -12.81
CA ASP A 176 -2.69 -14.77 -11.63
C ASP A 176 -2.21 -14.11 -10.33
N ALA A 177 -2.30 -12.78 -10.30
CA ALA A 177 -1.68 -11.95 -9.27
C ALA A 177 -2.64 -10.87 -8.75
N VAL A 178 -2.44 -10.45 -7.50
CA VAL A 178 -3.21 -9.35 -6.90
C VAL A 178 -2.28 -8.30 -6.28
N PHE A 179 -2.47 -7.03 -6.66
CA PHE A 179 -1.92 -5.87 -5.96
C PHE A 179 -2.74 -5.62 -4.70
N THR A 180 -2.19 -6.01 -3.57
CA THR A 180 -2.94 -6.12 -2.31
C THR A 180 -3.09 -4.79 -1.58
N GLY A 181 -2.29 -3.78 -1.94
CA GLY A 181 -2.12 -2.62 -1.07
C GLY A 181 -1.70 -3.10 0.32
N ASP A 182 -2.48 -2.70 1.32
CA ASP A 182 -2.31 -3.11 2.71
C ASP A 182 -3.32 -4.18 3.17
N ALA A 183 -4.18 -4.67 2.28
CA ALA A 183 -5.23 -5.67 2.59
C ALA A 183 -4.69 -7.05 2.99
N ALA A 184 -3.40 -7.33 2.74
CA ALA A 184 -2.73 -8.60 3.08
C ALA A 184 -1.59 -8.42 4.11
N GLY A 185 -1.47 -7.23 4.71
CA GLY A 185 -0.40 -6.88 5.64
C GLY A 185 0.91 -6.49 4.97
N ILE A 186 1.99 -6.47 5.75
CA ILE A 186 3.35 -6.17 5.29
C ILE A 186 4.15 -7.47 5.19
N TRP A 187 4.53 -7.89 3.99
CA TRP A 187 5.41 -9.03 3.79
C TRP A 187 6.88 -8.65 3.98
N ILE A 188 7.63 -9.36 4.82
CA ILE A 188 9.09 -9.14 5.01
C ILE A 188 9.87 -10.34 4.49
N PRO A 189 10.38 -10.32 3.23
CA PRO A 189 11.02 -11.47 2.59
C PRO A 189 12.22 -12.04 3.37
N ASP A 190 13.06 -11.17 3.95
CA ASP A 190 14.27 -11.58 4.68
C ASP A 190 13.96 -12.38 5.96
N ARG A 191 12.73 -12.29 6.46
CA ARG A 191 12.24 -12.96 7.67
C ARG A 191 11.22 -14.05 7.39
N GLU A 192 10.73 -14.10 6.16
CA GLU A 192 9.58 -14.91 5.75
C GLU A 192 8.36 -14.70 6.67
N GLU A 193 8.09 -13.43 7.01
CA GLU A 193 7.10 -13.04 8.02
C GLU A 193 6.11 -12.01 7.46
N ILE A 194 4.84 -12.11 7.87
CA ILE A 194 3.82 -11.09 7.64
C ILE A 194 3.65 -10.28 8.93
N VAL A 195 3.64 -8.96 8.81
CA VAL A 195 3.39 -8.02 9.90
C VAL A 195 2.04 -7.34 9.71
N GLU A 196 1.36 -7.06 10.81
CA GLU A 196 0.11 -6.31 10.82
C GLU A 196 0.25 -4.90 10.23
N THR A 197 -0.86 -4.37 9.73
CA THR A 197 -1.02 -2.95 9.45
C THR A 197 -2.43 -2.55 9.87
N SER A 198 -2.48 -1.55 10.75
CA SER A 198 -3.67 -0.97 11.37
C SER A 198 -3.51 0.53 11.71
N PRO A 199 -2.60 1.34 11.08
CA PRO A 199 -2.44 2.73 11.44
C PRO A 199 -3.64 3.67 11.18
N PRO A 200 -4.57 3.43 10.22
CA PRO A 200 -5.62 4.39 9.91
C PRO A 200 -6.61 4.56 11.07
N SER A 201 -7.17 5.76 11.19
CA SER A 201 -8.16 6.06 12.24
C SER A 201 -9.51 5.35 12.02
N ASP A 202 -9.73 4.92 10.79
CA ASP A 202 -10.90 4.24 10.25
C ASP A 202 -10.64 2.75 10.00
N PHE A 203 -9.49 2.22 10.46
CA PHE A 203 -9.21 0.79 10.48
C PHE A 203 -10.37 0.01 11.09
N ASP A 204 -10.72 -1.11 10.46
CA ASP A 204 -11.81 -1.98 10.89
C ASP A 204 -11.42 -3.45 10.76
N LEU A 205 -11.28 -4.14 11.90
CA LEU A 205 -10.83 -5.53 11.92
C LEU A 205 -11.81 -6.45 11.18
N GLU A 206 -13.11 -6.29 11.37
CA GLU A 206 -14.10 -7.14 10.71
C GLU A 206 -14.02 -6.99 9.18
N GLN A 207 -13.91 -5.75 8.68
CA GLN A 207 -13.73 -5.51 7.25
C GLN A 207 -12.36 -6.03 6.75
N CYS A 208 -11.28 -5.91 7.52
CA CYS A 208 -10.00 -6.52 7.13
C CYS A 208 -10.11 -8.04 6.98
N LEU A 209 -10.89 -8.71 7.83
CA LEU A 209 -11.11 -10.15 7.71
C LEU A 209 -11.96 -10.49 6.48
N GLU A 210 -12.94 -9.65 6.12
CA GLU A 210 -13.70 -9.76 4.87
C GLU A 210 -12.78 -9.55 3.65
N ASP A 211 -11.84 -8.61 3.69
CA ASP A 211 -10.84 -8.40 2.63
C ASP A 211 -9.92 -9.62 2.45
N VAL A 212 -9.54 -10.27 3.55
CA VAL A 212 -8.76 -11.53 3.52
C VAL A 212 -9.58 -12.65 2.86
N GLU A 213 -10.87 -12.76 3.18
CA GLU A 213 -11.77 -13.73 2.55
C GLU A 213 -11.91 -13.46 1.04
N LEU A 214 -12.06 -12.19 0.64
CA LEU A 214 -12.07 -11.77 -0.77
C LEU A 214 -10.79 -12.21 -1.51
N LEU A 215 -9.62 -11.92 -0.95
CA LEU A 215 -8.33 -12.31 -1.55
C LEU A 215 -8.21 -13.84 -1.66
N ALA A 216 -8.75 -14.59 -0.69
CA ALA A 216 -8.76 -16.04 -0.73
C ALA A 216 -9.75 -16.59 -1.77
N GLU A 217 -10.85 -15.89 -2.05
CA GLU A 217 -11.80 -16.23 -3.11
C GLU A 217 -11.26 -15.95 -4.51
N ILE A 218 -10.40 -14.92 -4.67
CA ILE A 218 -9.67 -14.67 -5.92
C ILE A 218 -8.68 -15.82 -6.20
N ASP A 219 -8.11 -16.42 -5.15
CA ASP A 219 -7.16 -17.55 -5.20
C ASP A 219 -5.91 -17.29 -6.09
N PRO A 220 -5.17 -16.18 -5.89
CA PRO A 220 -4.05 -15.83 -6.75
C PRO A 220 -2.78 -16.62 -6.43
N ASP A 221 -1.98 -16.91 -7.46
CA ASP A 221 -0.66 -17.52 -7.30
C ASP A 221 0.40 -16.51 -6.76
N VAL A 222 0.18 -15.21 -6.93
CA VAL A 222 1.12 -14.14 -6.52
C VAL A 222 0.42 -12.99 -5.79
N LEU A 223 0.94 -12.63 -4.62
CA LEU A 223 0.55 -11.40 -3.91
C LEU A 223 1.60 -10.31 -4.17
N LEU A 224 1.17 -9.17 -4.69
CA LEU A 224 1.99 -8.01 -5.03
C LEU A 224 1.83 -6.94 -3.94
N TYR A 225 2.65 -7.04 -2.90
CA TYR A 225 2.62 -6.11 -1.77
C TYR A 225 3.23 -4.76 -2.12
N THR A 226 2.65 -3.67 -1.60
CA THR A 226 3.28 -2.33 -1.69
C THR A 226 4.57 -2.27 -0.87
N HIS A 227 4.65 -3.04 0.22
CA HIS A 227 5.83 -3.11 1.07
C HIS A 227 6.64 -4.38 0.80
N PHE A 228 7.90 -4.21 0.36
CA PHE A 228 8.85 -5.28 0.01
C PHE A 228 8.59 -6.12 -1.25
N GLY A 229 7.49 -5.87 -1.94
CA GLY A 229 7.29 -6.37 -3.30
C GLY A 229 6.62 -7.75 -3.37
N PRO A 230 6.83 -8.49 -4.47
CA PRO A 230 6.06 -9.68 -4.80
C PRO A 230 6.37 -10.89 -3.91
N ARG A 231 5.34 -11.70 -3.62
CA ARG A 231 5.43 -13.01 -2.97
C ARG A 231 4.67 -14.06 -3.78
N TYR A 232 5.39 -15.07 -4.26
CA TYR A 232 4.75 -16.27 -4.79
C TYR A 232 4.14 -17.09 -3.66
N VAL A 233 2.84 -17.35 -3.74
CA VAL A 233 2.09 -18.16 -2.77
C VAL A 233 1.56 -19.45 -3.40
N GLY A 234 1.33 -19.47 -4.72
CA GLY A 234 0.77 -20.63 -5.41
C GLY A 234 -0.52 -21.12 -4.74
N ASN A 235 -0.69 -22.44 -4.68
CA ASN A 235 -1.80 -23.11 -3.96
C ASN A 235 -1.81 -22.90 -2.42
N ASP A 236 -0.91 -22.09 -1.84
CA ASP A 236 -0.92 -21.76 -0.41
C ASP A 236 -1.59 -20.40 -0.13
N ALA A 237 -2.22 -19.74 -1.11
CA ALA A 237 -2.85 -18.42 -0.95
C ALA A 237 -3.77 -18.34 0.28
N GLU A 238 -4.74 -19.24 0.40
CA GLU A 238 -5.66 -19.34 1.54
C GLU A 238 -4.89 -19.42 2.88
N ARG A 239 -3.87 -20.29 2.97
CA ARG A 239 -3.07 -20.46 4.20
C ARG A 239 -2.28 -19.20 4.57
N VAL A 240 -1.73 -18.50 3.57
CA VAL A 240 -0.94 -17.28 3.77
C VAL A 240 -1.85 -16.12 4.23
N LEU A 241 -3.06 -16.04 3.67
CA LEU A 241 -4.06 -15.06 4.03
C LEU A 241 -4.64 -15.34 5.44
N GLU A 242 -4.88 -16.61 5.80
CA GLU A 242 -5.24 -17.03 7.16
C GLU A 242 -4.14 -16.68 8.20
N GLU A 243 -2.86 -16.78 7.80
CA GLU A 243 -1.73 -16.37 8.63
C GLU A 243 -1.81 -14.87 8.95
N TYR A 244 -2.06 -14.02 7.94
CA TYR A 244 -2.25 -12.58 8.14
C TYR A 244 -3.47 -12.28 9.03
N ALA A 245 -4.62 -12.91 8.78
CA ALA A 245 -5.82 -12.75 9.62
C ALA A 245 -5.53 -13.10 11.08
N THR A 246 -4.73 -14.14 11.33
CA THR A 246 -4.29 -14.52 12.68
C THR A 246 -3.41 -13.45 13.30
N VAL A 247 -2.38 -12.99 12.57
CA VAL A 247 -1.47 -11.91 13.03
C VAL A 247 -2.26 -10.66 13.40
N LEU A 248 -3.17 -10.21 12.53
CA LEU A 248 -3.97 -9.02 12.76
C LEU A 248 -4.94 -9.16 13.96
N THR A 249 -5.59 -10.32 14.08
CA THR A 249 -6.51 -10.60 15.20
C THR A 249 -5.77 -10.68 16.54
N GLU A 250 -4.59 -11.32 16.56
CA GLU A 250 -3.75 -11.40 17.75
C GLU A 250 -3.20 -10.02 18.14
N TRP A 251 -2.83 -9.19 17.16
CA TRP A 251 -2.44 -7.80 17.37
C TRP A 251 -3.54 -6.99 18.04
N VAL A 252 -4.76 -7.00 17.47
CA VAL A 252 -5.90 -6.29 18.05
C VAL A 252 -6.20 -6.77 19.47
N SER A 253 -6.17 -8.09 19.69
CA SER A 253 -6.38 -8.69 21.01
C SER A 253 -5.30 -8.26 22.02
N ALA A 254 -4.05 -8.14 21.60
CA ALA A 254 -2.95 -7.69 22.45
C ALA A 254 -3.12 -6.22 22.85
N VAL A 255 -3.53 -5.36 21.92
CA VAL A 255 -3.80 -3.95 22.19
C VAL A 255 -5.01 -3.79 23.12
N GLU A 256 -6.12 -4.50 22.86
CA GLU A 256 -7.31 -4.50 23.72
C GLU A 256 -6.97 -4.95 25.14
N GLY A 257 -6.21 -6.05 25.28
CA GLY A 257 -5.76 -6.55 26.58
C GLY A 257 -4.88 -5.54 27.32
N THR A 258 -3.93 -4.90 26.64
CA THR A 258 -3.06 -3.88 27.22
C THR A 258 -3.85 -2.63 27.63
N ARG A 259 -4.80 -2.19 26.80
CA ARG A 259 -5.68 -1.05 27.09
C ARG A 259 -6.57 -1.29 28.32
N ALA A 260 -6.94 -2.54 28.60
CA ALA A 260 -7.67 -2.89 29.82
C ALA A 260 -6.82 -2.82 31.10
N GLU A 261 -5.49 -2.83 30.99
CA GLU A 261 -4.55 -2.77 32.13
C GLU A 261 -4.02 -1.36 32.42
N LEU A 262 -3.99 -0.48 31.41
CA LEU A 262 -3.42 0.86 31.50
C LEU A 262 -4.51 1.95 31.54
N ASP A 263 -4.22 3.06 32.23
CA ASP A 263 -5.21 4.12 32.47
C ASP A 263 -5.32 5.13 31.32
N ALA A 264 -4.34 5.18 30.41
CA ALA A 264 -4.27 6.15 29.31
C ALA A 264 -3.81 5.51 28.00
N ASP A 265 -4.45 5.88 26.89
CA ASP A 265 -4.10 5.40 25.54
C ASP A 265 -2.65 5.75 25.15
N GLU A 266 -2.09 6.85 25.66
CA GLU A 266 -0.68 7.18 25.46
C GLU A 266 0.28 6.18 26.13
N ASP A 267 -0.10 5.60 27.26
CA ASP A 267 0.70 4.57 27.93
C ASP A 267 0.63 3.23 27.16
N VAL A 268 -0.50 2.94 26.51
CA VAL A 268 -0.64 1.77 25.61
C VAL A 268 0.27 1.93 24.40
N MET A 269 0.23 3.08 23.72
CA MET A 269 1.12 3.36 22.59
C MET A 269 2.59 3.25 23.01
N ALA A 270 2.98 3.81 24.16
CA ALA A 270 4.34 3.73 24.67
C ALA A 270 4.78 2.29 25.03
N HIS A 271 3.86 1.46 25.51
CA HIS A 271 4.12 0.05 25.81
C HIS A 271 4.62 -0.70 24.58
N PHE A 272 3.82 -0.68 23.50
CA PHE A 272 4.16 -1.37 22.25
C PHE A 272 5.38 -0.74 21.57
N ALA A 273 5.44 0.59 21.48
CA ALA A 273 6.58 1.29 20.89
C ALA A 273 7.93 0.88 21.52
N SER A 274 7.98 0.71 22.85
CA SER A 274 9.20 0.28 23.57
C SER A 274 9.55 -1.20 23.44
N ALA A 275 8.57 -2.07 23.13
CA ALA A 275 8.80 -3.50 22.89
C ALA A 275 9.50 -3.72 21.54
N THR A 276 9.17 -2.86 20.57
CA THR A 276 9.56 -2.89 19.17
C THR A 276 11.04 -2.49 18.95
N GLU A 277 11.60 -1.66 19.82
CA GLU A 277 13.02 -1.22 19.80
C GLU A 277 14.05 -2.38 19.82
N LYS A 278 13.63 -3.62 20.11
CA LYS A 278 14.54 -4.75 20.38
C LYS A 278 14.66 -5.79 19.25
N GLY A 279 14.02 -5.62 18.08
CA GLY A 279 13.91 -6.75 17.13
C GLY A 279 13.73 -6.52 15.64
N GLU A 280 13.77 -5.30 15.08
CA GLU A 280 13.11 -5.07 13.77
C GLU A 280 13.97 -4.83 12.52
N ALA A 281 13.30 -4.98 11.36
CA ALA A 281 13.82 -4.76 10.01
C ALA A 281 13.97 -3.26 9.68
N TRP A 282 13.41 -2.39 10.52
CA TRP A 282 13.52 -0.94 10.43
C TRP A 282 14.56 -0.38 11.40
N ASN A 283 14.91 0.90 11.24
CA ASN A 283 15.64 1.62 12.28
C ASN A 283 14.75 1.79 13.53
N GLU A 284 15.37 1.87 14.72
CA GLU A 284 14.68 1.90 16.03
C GLU A 284 13.60 2.99 16.12
N GLN A 285 13.87 4.17 15.55
CA GLN A 285 12.93 5.29 15.57
C GLN A 285 11.69 5.03 14.69
N LYS A 286 11.87 4.41 13.52
CA LYS A 286 10.75 4.05 12.63
C LYS A 286 9.90 2.95 13.25
N ALA A 287 10.53 1.88 13.73
CA ALA A 287 9.86 0.77 14.43
C ALA A 287 8.95 1.26 15.57
N SER A 288 9.48 2.13 16.43
CA SER A 288 8.75 2.72 17.56
C SER A 288 7.56 3.59 17.10
N ALA A 289 7.75 4.42 16.06
CA ALA A 289 6.69 5.25 15.51
C ALA A 289 5.61 4.44 14.79
N GLU A 290 5.99 3.40 14.06
CA GLU A 290 5.09 2.49 13.35
C GLU A 290 4.17 1.75 14.33
N ALA A 291 4.73 1.15 15.38
CA ALA A 291 3.97 0.50 16.42
C ALA A 291 2.97 1.46 17.10
N ALA A 292 3.38 2.70 17.37
CA ALA A 292 2.49 3.70 17.96
C ALA A 292 1.33 4.10 17.04
N MET A 293 1.53 4.16 15.72
CA MET A 293 0.46 4.42 14.76
C MET A 293 -0.52 3.25 14.67
N ASN A 294 -0.01 2.02 14.57
CA ASN A 294 -0.82 0.80 14.55
C ASN A 294 -1.70 0.67 15.81
N VAL A 295 -1.14 0.92 17.00
CA VAL A 295 -1.93 0.93 18.25
C VAL A 295 -3.04 1.97 18.20
N ARG A 296 -2.78 3.16 17.63
CA ARG A 296 -3.76 4.24 17.56
C ARG A 296 -4.97 3.86 16.70
N GLY A 297 -4.76 3.21 15.56
CA GLY A 297 -5.88 2.76 14.72
C GLY A 297 -6.71 1.68 15.40
N VAL A 298 -6.08 0.71 16.08
CA VAL A 298 -6.80 -0.27 16.89
C VAL A 298 -7.61 0.38 18.02
N ILE A 299 -7.07 1.39 18.71
CA ILE A 299 -7.82 2.15 19.72
C ILE A 299 -9.05 2.82 19.11
N GLY A 300 -8.89 3.45 17.93
CA GLY A 300 -9.99 4.05 17.18
C GLY A 300 -11.06 3.03 16.81
N TYR A 301 -10.67 1.87 16.32
CA TYR A 301 -11.56 0.74 16.05
C TYR A 301 -12.35 0.32 17.32
N LEU A 302 -11.65 0.10 18.43
CA LEU A 302 -12.27 -0.32 19.69
C LEU A 302 -13.28 0.71 20.24
N ASP A 303 -13.02 2.01 20.02
CA ASP A 303 -13.92 3.09 20.43
C ASP A 303 -15.22 3.13 19.60
N ASN A 304 -15.19 2.63 18.36
CA ASN A 304 -16.32 2.65 17.43
C ASN A 304 -17.13 1.34 17.42
N ARG A 305 -16.71 0.30 18.15
CA ARG A 305 -17.36 -1.02 18.20
C ARG A 305 -18.66 -1.08 19.05
N GLU A 306 -19.07 0.02 19.67
CA GLU A 306 -20.27 0.10 20.54
C GLU A 306 -21.59 0.44 19.83
#